data_AF-A0A8H1T7W5-F1
#
_entry.id   AF-A0A8H1T7W5-F1
#
_cell.length_a   1.000
_cell.length_b   1.000
_cell.length_c   1.000
_cell.angle_alpha   90.00
_cell.angle_beta   90.00
_cell.angle_gamma   90.00
#
_symmetry.space_group_name_H-M   'P 1'
#
loop_
_entity.id
_entity.type
_entity.pdbx_description
1 polymer ?
#
loop_
_entity_poly.entity_id
_entity_poly.type
_entity_poly.pdbx_seq_one_letter_code
_entity_poly.pdbx_strand_id
1 'polypeptide(L)'
;MLTDKNDCARIEAISGLAERKDNRVITAIIYELQKDIIFDGVIISAGILGDIKQHPILKNILNEFNDEDVIGNIKSAIQQIIKYN
;
A
#
# COMPACT_ATOMS: atom_id res chain seq x y z
N MET A 1 -6.32 -15.25 5.07
CA MET A 1 -5.32 -14.69 4.14
C MET A 1 -5.00 -13.23 4.43
N LEU A 2 -5.94 -12.29 4.37
CA LEU A 2 -5.66 -10.87 4.71
C LEU A 2 -5.25 -10.62 6.18
N THR A 3 -5.51 -11.57 7.06
CA THR A 3 -5.09 -11.55 8.48
C THR A 3 -4.16 -12.72 8.80
N ASP A 4 -3.52 -13.32 7.78
CA ASP A 4 -2.61 -14.44 8.00
C ASP A 4 -1.40 -14.00 8.81
N LYS A 5 -0.89 -14.88 9.67
CA LYS A 5 0.29 -14.60 10.49
C LYS A 5 1.57 -14.62 9.66
N ASN A 6 1.57 -15.32 8.52
CA ASN A 6 2.69 -15.30 7.60
C ASN A 6 2.63 -14.02 6.74
N ASP A 7 3.64 -13.17 6.87
CA ASP A 7 3.70 -11.88 6.17
C ASP A 7 3.67 -12.05 4.65
N CYS A 8 4.45 -12.98 4.09
CA CYS A 8 4.43 -13.26 2.66
C CYS A 8 3.03 -13.65 2.17
N ALA A 9 2.39 -14.63 2.82
CA ALA A 9 1.05 -15.08 2.41
C ALA A 9 0.01 -13.97 2.51
N ARG A 10 0.13 -13.10 3.51
CA ARG A 10 -0.76 -11.94 3.69
C ARG A 10 -0.53 -10.87 2.63
N ILE A 11 0.72 -10.54 2.32
CA ILE A 11 1.07 -9.53 1.31
C ILE A 11 0.68 -10.00 -0.09
N GLU A 12 0.95 -11.26 -0.44
CA GLU A 12 0.50 -11.86 -1.71
C GLU A 12 -1.02 -11.78 -1.88
N ALA A 13 -1.77 -12.04 -0.81
CA ALA A 13 -3.22 -11.89 -0.79
C ALA A 13 -3.66 -10.44 -1.04
N ILE A 14 -2.96 -9.48 -0.42
CA ILE A 14 -3.23 -8.05 -0.58
C ILE A 14 -2.96 -7.64 -2.03
N SER A 15 -1.79 -8.00 -2.58
CA SER A 15 -1.39 -7.67 -3.95
C SER A 15 -2.39 -8.20 -4.97
N GLY A 16 -2.69 -9.50 -4.92
CA GLY A 16 -3.62 -10.12 -5.89
C GLY A 16 -5.04 -9.54 -5.82
N LEU A 17 -5.51 -9.11 -4.64
CA LEU A 17 -6.82 -8.47 -4.50
C LEU A 17 -6.80 -6.99 -4.95
N ALA A 18 -5.71 -6.26 -4.69
CA ALA A 18 -5.53 -4.90 -5.16
C ALA A 18 -5.53 -4.81 -6.69
N GLU A 19 -4.81 -5.71 -7.36
CA GLU A 19 -4.81 -5.84 -8.82
C GLU A 19 -6.21 -6.07 -9.40
N ARG A 20 -7.04 -6.82 -8.67
CA ARG A 20 -8.44 -7.08 -9.03
C ARG A 20 -9.39 -5.95 -8.65
N LYS A 21 -8.88 -4.85 -8.08
CA LYS A 21 -9.66 -3.72 -7.58
C LYS A 21 -10.72 -4.13 -6.54
N ASP A 22 -10.40 -5.13 -5.73
CA ASP A 22 -11.32 -5.61 -4.69
C ASP A 22 -11.27 -4.69 -3.46
N ASN A 23 -12.30 -3.87 -3.29
CA ASN A 23 -12.37 -2.88 -2.20
C ASN A 23 -12.32 -3.50 -0.80
N ARG A 24 -12.53 -4.82 -0.63
CA ARG A 24 -12.38 -5.47 0.68
C ARG A 24 -10.94 -5.41 1.20
N VAL A 25 -9.96 -5.18 0.32
CA VAL A 25 -8.54 -5.09 0.70
C VAL A 25 -8.14 -3.72 1.30
N ILE A 26 -8.99 -2.69 1.17
CA ILE A 26 -8.66 -1.31 1.60
C ILE A 26 -8.23 -1.29 3.07
N THR A 27 -9.02 -1.91 3.96
CA THR A 27 -8.73 -1.94 5.40
C THR A 27 -7.43 -2.69 5.70
N ALA A 28 -7.14 -3.77 4.96
CA ALA A 28 -5.91 -4.52 5.14
C ALA A 28 -4.69 -3.69 4.72
N ILE A 29 -4.75 -2.99 3.57
CA ILE A 29 -3.66 -2.09 3.14
C ILE A 29 -3.44 -0.98 4.15
N ILE A 30 -4.50 -0.29 4.60
CA ILE A 30 -4.38 0.79 5.59
C ILE A 30 -3.73 0.28 6.88
N TYR A 31 -4.13 -0.90 7.35
CA TYR A 31 -3.58 -1.51 8.56
C TYR A 31 -2.07 -1.83 8.41
N GLU A 32 -1.67 -2.43 7.28
CA GLU A 32 -0.25 -2.75 7.04
C GLU A 32 0.62 -1.50 6.87
N LEU A 33 0.09 -0.43 6.25
CA LEU A 33 0.80 0.85 6.09
C LEU A 33 1.02 1.60 7.41
N GLN A 34 0.35 1.21 8.49
CA GLN A 34 0.48 1.84 9.82
C GLN A 34 1.41 1.06 10.76
N LYS A 35 2.03 -0.01 10.29
CA LYS A 35 2.99 -0.80 11.09
C LYS A 35 4.37 -0.17 11.08
N ASP A 36 5.17 -0.52 12.08
CA ASP A 36 6.58 -0.13 12.15
C ASP A 36 7.41 -0.70 10.99
N ILE A 37 7.02 -1.87 10.48
CA ILE A 37 7.62 -2.51 9.30
C ILE A 37 6.58 -2.50 8.18
N ILE A 38 6.88 -1.74 7.14
CA ILE A 38 6.05 -1.61 5.95
C ILE A 38 6.76 -2.30 4.79
N PHE A 39 6.10 -3.28 4.19
CA PHE A 39 6.60 -3.92 3.00
C PHE A 39 6.23 -3.08 1.77
N ASP A 40 7.19 -2.91 0.88
CA ASP A 40 7.08 -2.30 -0.44
C ASP A 40 5.91 -2.86 -1.26
N GLY A 41 5.65 -4.17 -1.17
CA GLY A 41 4.47 -4.80 -1.79
C GLY A 41 3.13 -4.17 -1.36
N VAL A 42 3.02 -3.68 -0.12
CA VAL A 42 1.82 -2.99 0.38
C VAL A 42 1.71 -1.58 -0.20
N ILE A 43 2.83 -0.86 -0.32
CA ILE A 43 2.89 0.48 -0.92
C ILE A 43 2.47 0.39 -2.40
N ILE A 44 3.03 -0.58 -3.13
CA ILE A 44 2.68 -0.84 -4.53
C ILE A 44 1.20 -1.19 -4.64
N SER A 45 0.69 -2.08 -3.78
CA SER A 45 -0.73 -2.46 -3.75
C SER A 45 -1.66 -1.27 -3.50
N ALA A 46 -1.25 -0.31 -2.65
CA ALA A 46 -2.01 0.91 -2.41
C ALA A 46 -2.15 1.76 -3.68
N GLY A 47 -1.03 1.96 -4.40
CA GLY A 47 -1.03 2.62 -5.71
C GLY A 47 -1.91 1.90 -6.73
N ILE A 48 -1.72 0.58 -6.85
CA ILE A 48 -2.47 -0.27 -7.79
C ILE A 48 -3.96 -0.21 -7.48
N LEU A 49 -4.38 -0.30 -6.22
CA LEU A 49 -5.81 -0.21 -5.86
C LEU A 49 -6.35 1.17 -6.19
N GLY A 50 -5.61 2.23 -5.83
CA GLY A 50 -5.93 3.60 -6.15
C GLY A 50 -7.00 4.23 -5.24
N ASP A 51 -7.15 3.77 -4.00
CA ASP A 51 -8.15 4.32 -3.08
C ASP A 51 -7.65 5.62 -2.42
N ILE A 52 -8.43 6.69 -2.52
CA ILE A 52 -8.03 8.03 -2.03
C ILE A 52 -7.78 8.08 -0.52
N LYS A 53 -8.32 7.14 0.28
CA LYS A 53 -8.09 7.09 1.73
C LYS A 53 -6.65 6.74 2.08
N GLN A 54 -5.91 6.11 1.16
CA GLN A 54 -4.51 5.73 1.35
C GLN A 54 -3.55 6.89 1.11
N HIS A 55 -3.98 7.90 0.34
CA HIS A 55 -3.16 9.07 0.00
C HIS A 55 -2.56 9.83 1.20
N PRO A 56 -3.33 10.22 2.25
CA PRO A 56 -2.74 10.90 3.41
C PRO A 56 -1.74 10.01 4.17
N ILE A 57 -1.97 8.69 4.21
CA ILE A 57 -1.08 7.74 4.89
C ILE A 57 0.26 7.66 4.15
N LEU A 58 0.21 7.49 2.82
CA LEU A 58 1.42 7.46 1.98
C LEU A 58 2.21 8.76 2.04
N LYS A 59 1.55 9.92 2.18
CA LYS A 59 2.23 11.20 2.39
C LYS A 59 2.96 11.27 3.73
N ASN A 60 2.40 10.70 4.79
CA ASN A 60 3.07 10.63 6.08
C ASN A 60 4.30 9.73 6.00
N ILE A 61 4.14 8.51 5.46
CA ILE A 61 5.24 7.55 5.23
C ILE A 61 6.35 8.20 4.40
N LEU A 62 6.01 8.95 3.33
CA LEU A 62 7.01 9.64 2.50
C LEU A 62 7.93 10.57 3.29
N ASN A 63 7.43 11.17 4.38
CA ASN A 63 8.22 12.08 5.22
C ASN A 63 9.08 11.35 6.26
N GLU A 64 8.85 10.05 6.47
CA GLU A 64 9.53 9.25 7.49
C GLU A 64 10.67 8.39 6.91
N PHE A 65 10.68 8.16 5.60
CA PHE A 65 11.65 7.32 4.92
C PHE A 65 12.77 8.13 4.24
N ASN A 66 14.00 7.61 4.30
CA ASN A 66 15.18 8.18 3.64
C ASN A 66 15.74 7.31 2.50
N ASP A 67 15.20 6.12 2.31
CA ASP A 67 15.61 5.20 1.25
C ASP A 67 15.03 5.64 -0.11
N GLU A 68 15.89 5.89 -1.09
CA GLU A 68 15.48 6.47 -2.38
C GLU A 68 14.56 5.53 -3.19
N ASP A 69 14.80 4.22 -3.13
CA ASP A 69 13.99 3.23 -3.85
C ASP A 69 12.59 3.15 -3.24
N VAL A 70 12.51 3.12 -1.90
CA VAL A 70 11.23 3.16 -1.18
C VAL A 70 10.50 4.47 -1.43
N ILE A 71 11.20 5.61 -1.40
CA ILE A 71 10.64 6.93 -1.74
C ILE A 71 10.06 6.92 -3.17
N GLY A 72 10.77 6.29 -4.12
CA GLY A 72 10.31 6.13 -5.50
C GLY A 72 8.99 5.37 -5.59
N ASN A 73 8.87 4.25 -4.88
CA ASN A 73 7.65 3.45 -4.80
C ASN A 73 6.48 4.25 -4.20
N ILE A 74 6.72 4.98 -3.11
CA ILE A 74 5.68 5.80 -2.45
C ILE A 74 5.19 6.92 -3.38
N LYS A 75 6.10 7.63 -4.05
CA LYS A 75 5.73 8.68 -5.01
C LYS A 75 4.92 8.12 -6.17
N SER A 76 5.32 6.97 -6.71
CA SER A 76 4.58 6.27 -7.77
C SER A 76 3.16 5.90 -7.30
N ALA A 77 3.02 5.33 -6.11
CA ALA A 77 1.72 4.99 -5.55
C ALA A 77 0.80 6.22 -5.36
N ILE A 78 1.34 7.32 -4.83
CA ILE A 78 0.61 8.60 -4.69
C ILE A 78 0.14 9.12 -6.06
N GLN A 79 1.01 9.09 -7.07
CA GLN A 79 0.66 9.53 -8.42
C GLN A 79 -0.45 8.66 -9.02
N GLN A 80 -0.41 7.35 -8.83
CA GLN A 80 -1.45 6.43 -9.29
C GLN A 80 -2.80 6.75 -8.63
N ILE A 81 -2.83 6.98 -7.32
CA ILE A 81 -4.06 7.35 -6.61
C ILE A 81 -4.63 8.67 -7.15
N ILE A 82 -3.81 9.71 -7.31
CA ILE A 82 -4.28 11.02 -7.80
C ILE A 82 -4.74 10.96 -9.25
N LYS A 83 -4.12 10.13 -10.10
CA LYS A 83 -4.48 10.05 -11.52
C LYS A 83 -5.92 9.55 -11.77
N TYR A 84 -6.44 8.72 -10.87
CA TYR A 84 -7.72 8.02 -11.07
C TYR A 84 -8.82 8.44 -10.07
N ASN A 85 -8.60 9.51 -9.30
CA ASN A 85 -9.58 10.13 -8.39
C ASN A 85 -9.68 11.63 -8.67
#